data_AF-A0A9E2F1D4-F1
#
_entry.id   AF-A0A9E2F1D4-F1
#
_cell.length_a   1.000
_cell.length_b   1.000
_cell.length_c   1.000
_cell.angle_alpha   90.00
_cell.angle_beta   90.00
_cell.angle_gamma   90.00
#
_symmetry.space_group_name_H-M   'P 1'
#
loop_
_entity.id
_entity.type
_entity.pdbx_description
1 polymer ?
#
loop_
_entity_poly.entity_id
_entity_poly.type
_entity_poly.pdbx_seq_one_letter_code
_entity_poly.pdbx_strand_id
1 'polypeptide(L)'
;MAEPKILTPAPGSRIVTDDSEVILFGQPPEVLKGLLREGISGFDTLVLPDTREKNGSLLNNLEFPIYFFLFYAKGLAEKRKINLVGDARSTSQALRLMRFTLFGPTRTELDNWQTEAALKDEWLGVSEALAIKDDADRVIPIEDLFNLVPFENGIAVAGDFAIERKGVDSYLVSSQGGDVYVDLNDDSEVTPPYPLAIDYVPGGLAKLGIEVLGGASGFSTEEPCSGLALCYNGDYLLIDSIPFLDQHLFARGISKNQISAIFLTHLHDDHCAMFPLMEMPHRVEVITTLEIFNMAMEKLGCGLGWSPDTVREHFDLIKVEPGDTI
;
A
#
# COMPACT_ATOMS: atom_id res chain seq x y z
N MET A 1 10.19 33.44 4.14
CA MET A 1 9.33 32.25 4.14
C MET A 1 9.40 31.60 5.51
N ALA A 2 8.45 30.73 5.84
CA ALA A 2 8.52 29.98 7.09
C ALA A 2 9.72 29.02 7.03
N GLU A 3 10.33 28.76 8.17
CA GLU A 3 11.31 27.69 8.30
C GLU A 3 10.58 26.35 8.13
N PRO A 4 11.09 25.43 7.28
CA PRO A 4 10.45 24.14 7.09
C PRO A 4 10.40 23.35 8.40
N LYS A 5 9.27 22.70 8.67
CA LYS A 5 9.02 21.89 9.86
C LYS A 5 8.98 20.41 9.47
N ILE A 6 9.40 19.55 10.40
CA ILE A 6 9.27 18.09 10.28
C ILE A 6 8.16 17.59 11.19
N LEU A 7 7.26 16.77 10.65
CA LEU A 7 6.26 16.00 11.40
C LEU A 7 6.44 14.51 11.12
N THR A 8 5.96 13.66 12.02
CA THR A 8 6.03 12.20 11.90
C THR A 8 4.60 11.63 11.90
N PRO A 9 3.98 11.43 10.72
CA PRO A 9 2.61 10.91 10.66
C PRO A 9 2.53 9.43 11.05
N ALA A 10 3.59 8.67 10.79
CA ALA A 10 3.73 7.28 11.18
C ALA A 10 5.23 6.92 11.26
N PRO A 11 5.61 5.90 12.05
CA PRO A 11 6.96 5.34 11.96
C PRO A 11 7.26 4.85 10.53
N GLY A 12 8.46 5.11 10.03
CA GLY A 12 8.86 4.90 8.63
C GLY A 12 8.46 6.03 7.69
N SER A 13 7.91 7.13 8.21
CA SER A 13 7.47 8.28 7.41
C SER A 13 7.82 9.63 8.04
N ARG A 14 8.06 10.64 7.21
CA ARG A 14 8.26 12.03 7.64
C ARG A 14 7.51 12.97 6.71
N ILE A 15 7.03 14.08 7.26
CA ILE A 15 6.51 15.21 6.49
C ILE A 15 7.49 16.36 6.61
N VAL A 16 7.77 17.02 5.48
CA VAL A 16 8.39 18.35 5.47
C VAL A 16 7.38 19.35 4.91
N THR A 17 7.19 20.47 5.59
CA THR A 17 6.31 21.55 5.12
C THR A 17 6.80 22.92 5.58
N ASP A 18 6.62 23.94 4.73
CA ASP A 18 6.84 25.35 5.04
C ASP A 18 5.51 26.15 5.10
N ASP A 19 4.41 25.44 5.37
CA ASP A 19 3.02 25.92 5.33
C ASP A 19 2.48 26.21 3.90
N SER A 20 3.31 26.08 2.85
CA SER A 20 2.89 26.28 1.44
C SER A 20 2.86 25.00 0.60
N GLU A 21 3.87 24.13 0.73
CA GLU A 21 3.85 22.78 0.16
C GLU A 21 4.06 21.74 1.27
N VAL A 22 3.60 20.52 1.00
CA VAL A 22 3.77 19.38 1.91
C VAL A 22 4.41 18.21 1.15
N ILE A 23 5.56 17.74 1.67
CA ILE A 23 6.31 16.61 1.12
C ILE A 23 6.19 15.43 2.08
N LEU A 24 5.76 14.28 1.57
CA LEU A 24 5.67 13.02 2.32
C LEU A 24 6.82 12.09 1.92
N PHE A 25 7.69 11.78 2.88
CA PHE A 25 8.77 10.81 2.75
C PHE A 25 8.37 9.48 3.36
N GLY A 26 8.53 8.38 2.64
CA GLY A 26 8.14 7.05 3.11
C GLY A 26 6.61 6.90 3.23
N GLN A 27 6.08 5.81 2.72
CA GLN A 27 4.65 5.51 2.75
C GLN A 27 4.45 4.12 3.37
N PRO A 28 4.67 3.97 4.69
CA PRO A 28 4.34 2.73 5.40
C PRO A 28 2.84 2.45 5.34
N PRO A 29 2.41 1.24 5.73
CA PRO A 29 1.00 0.88 5.65
C PRO A 29 0.15 1.83 6.50
N GLU A 30 -1.02 2.20 5.96
CA GLU A 30 -1.98 3.09 6.63
C GLU A 30 -1.45 4.49 7.02
N VAL A 31 -0.36 4.97 6.40
CA VAL A 31 0.22 6.31 6.66
C VAL A 31 -0.82 7.44 6.57
N LEU A 32 -1.84 7.29 5.71
CA LEU A 32 -2.94 8.26 5.57
C LEU A 32 -3.66 8.51 6.91
N LYS A 33 -3.83 7.50 7.76
CA LYS A 33 -4.47 7.66 9.08
C LYS A 33 -3.67 8.62 9.95
N GLY A 34 -2.34 8.47 9.93
CA GLY A 34 -1.39 9.38 10.56
C GLY A 34 -1.48 10.81 10.04
N LEU A 35 -1.51 10.97 8.71
CA LEU A 35 -1.69 12.29 8.07
C LEU A 35 -2.96 12.99 8.54
N LEU A 36 -4.09 12.28 8.55
CA LEU A 36 -5.38 12.83 8.95
C LEU A 36 -5.41 13.20 10.45
N ARG A 37 -4.75 12.43 11.31
CA ARG A 37 -4.63 12.72 12.76
C ARG A 37 -3.81 13.98 13.02
N GLU A 38 -2.75 14.19 12.24
CA GLU A 38 -1.91 15.40 12.29
C GLU A 38 -2.59 16.61 11.59
N GLY A 39 -3.83 16.47 11.13
CA GLY A 39 -4.59 17.54 10.49
C GLY A 39 -4.11 17.90 9.09
N ILE A 40 -3.34 17.01 8.44
CA ILE A 40 -2.79 17.24 7.11
C ILE A 40 -3.89 17.01 6.07
N SER A 41 -4.33 18.10 5.43
CA SER A 41 -5.44 18.10 4.48
C SER A 41 -5.02 17.96 3.01
N GLY A 42 -3.72 17.87 2.73
CA GLY A 42 -3.18 17.79 1.38
C GLY A 42 -1.67 17.57 1.39
N PHE A 43 -1.15 17.05 0.28
CA PHE A 43 0.27 16.99 0.00
C PHE A 43 0.55 17.04 -1.50
N ASP A 44 1.75 17.49 -1.84
CA ASP A 44 2.13 17.90 -3.19
C ASP A 44 3.23 17.03 -3.76
N THR A 45 4.03 16.42 -2.88
CA THR A 45 5.18 15.58 -3.27
C THR A 45 5.22 14.30 -2.44
N LEU A 46 5.39 13.17 -3.12
CA LEU A 46 5.73 11.88 -2.52
C LEU A 46 7.19 11.56 -2.84
N VAL A 47 7.97 11.23 -1.81
CA VAL A 47 9.32 10.74 -1.95
C VAL A 47 9.34 9.25 -1.63
N LEU A 48 9.66 8.45 -2.65
CA LEU A 48 9.80 7.01 -2.52
C LEU A 48 11.09 6.69 -1.73
N PRO A 49 11.02 5.87 -0.68
CA PRO A 49 12.19 5.47 0.07
C PRO A 49 13.08 4.53 -0.74
N ASP A 50 14.37 4.51 -0.41
CA ASP A 50 15.34 3.55 -0.92
C ASP A 50 15.09 2.15 -0.32
N THR A 51 14.78 2.08 0.97
CA THR A 51 14.39 0.82 1.64
C THR A 51 12.93 0.48 1.33
N ARG A 52 12.70 -0.77 0.93
CA ARG A 52 11.36 -1.24 0.52
C ARG A 52 10.52 -1.82 1.63
N GLU A 53 11.16 -2.43 2.61
CA GLU A 53 10.48 -3.09 3.72
C GLU A 53 11.23 -2.87 5.04
N LYS A 54 10.49 -2.88 6.14
CA LYS A 54 11.02 -2.89 7.48
C LYS A 54 10.07 -3.65 8.39
N ASN A 55 10.57 -4.71 9.01
CA ASN A 55 9.87 -5.53 10.01
C ASN A 55 8.49 -6.02 9.53
N GLY A 56 8.44 -6.66 8.36
CA GLY A 56 7.20 -7.21 7.81
C GLY A 56 6.26 -6.17 7.19
N SER A 57 6.66 -4.90 7.09
CA SER A 57 5.87 -3.83 6.46
C SER A 57 6.56 -3.27 5.23
N LEU A 58 5.81 -3.05 4.14
CA LEU A 58 6.28 -2.31 2.98
C LEU A 58 6.29 -0.80 3.27
N LEU A 59 7.24 -0.06 2.69
CA LEU A 59 7.40 1.39 2.91
C LEU A 59 6.95 2.25 1.73
N ASN A 60 6.26 1.65 0.76
CA ASN A 60 5.84 2.27 -0.49
C ASN A 60 4.35 1.99 -0.81
N ASN A 61 3.49 2.03 0.19
CA ASN A 61 2.03 1.93 0.07
C ASN A 61 1.43 3.27 -0.40
N LEU A 62 1.23 3.40 -1.71
CA LEU A 62 0.82 4.67 -2.33
C LEU A 62 -0.69 4.81 -2.50
N GLU A 63 -1.45 3.72 -2.43
CA GLU A 63 -2.84 3.67 -2.88
C GLU A 63 -3.74 4.67 -2.16
N PHE A 64 -3.81 4.59 -0.84
CA PHE A 64 -4.63 5.47 -0.01
C PHE A 64 -4.14 6.93 -0.02
N PRO A 65 -2.83 7.23 0.08
CA PRO A 65 -2.34 8.57 -0.19
C PRO A 65 -2.84 9.14 -1.52
N ILE A 66 -2.76 8.38 -2.61
CA ILE A 66 -3.18 8.86 -3.93
C ILE A 66 -4.71 9.02 -4.01
N TYR A 67 -5.49 8.11 -3.43
CA TYR A 67 -6.96 8.28 -3.37
C TYR A 67 -7.34 9.53 -2.58
N PHE A 68 -6.67 9.79 -1.46
CA PHE A 68 -6.85 11.02 -0.70
C PHE A 68 -6.53 12.26 -1.55
N PHE A 69 -5.37 12.28 -2.22
CA PHE A 69 -4.97 13.38 -3.09
C PHE A 69 -6.01 13.63 -4.20
N LEU A 70 -6.41 12.58 -4.93
CA LEU A 70 -7.29 12.68 -6.09
C LEU A 70 -8.71 13.12 -5.70
N PHE A 71 -9.28 12.50 -4.67
CA PHE A 71 -10.72 12.59 -4.39
C PHE A 71 -11.07 13.47 -3.19
N TYR A 72 -10.25 13.49 -2.14
CA TYR A 72 -10.54 14.26 -0.92
C TYR A 72 -9.87 15.63 -0.92
N ALA A 73 -8.59 15.70 -1.28
CA ALA A 73 -7.84 16.94 -1.46
C ALA A 73 -8.14 17.62 -2.82
N LYS A 74 -9.10 17.09 -3.59
CA LYS A 74 -9.58 17.65 -4.87
C LYS A 74 -8.50 17.81 -5.94
N GLY A 75 -7.40 17.06 -5.86
CA GLY A 75 -6.29 17.17 -6.81
C GLY A 75 -6.75 17.00 -8.26
N LEU A 76 -7.61 16.02 -8.52
CA LEU A 76 -8.17 15.79 -9.86
C LEU A 76 -9.05 16.96 -10.32
N ALA A 77 -9.98 17.41 -9.48
CA ALA A 77 -10.92 18.50 -9.81
C ALA A 77 -10.20 19.84 -10.04
N GLU A 78 -9.09 20.07 -9.35
CA GLU A 78 -8.23 21.24 -9.48
C GLU A 78 -7.16 21.07 -10.55
N LYS A 79 -7.14 19.95 -11.26
CA LYS A 79 -6.15 19.59 -12.29
C LYS A 79 -4.71 19.64 -11.78
N ARG A 80 -4.53 19.36 -10.49
CA ARG A 80 -3.22 19.21 -9.85
C ARG A 80 -2.68 17.82 -10.13
N LYS A 81 -1.36 17.73 -10.23
CA LYS A 81 -0.62 16.48 -10.28
C LYS A 81 0.27 16.42 -9.06
N ILE A 82 0.48 15.22 -8.55
CA ILE A 82 1.38 15.01 -7.43
C ILE A 82 2.80 14.75 -7.94
N ASN A 83 3.80 15.37 -7.34
CA ASN A 83 5.19 15.09 -7.66
C ASN A 83 5.56 13.72 -7.09
N LEU A 84 6.12 12.84 -7.92
CA LEU A 84 6.62 11.54 -7.51
C LEU A 84 8.14 11.53 -7.66
N VAL A 85 8.81 11.61 -6.53
CA VAL A 85 10.27 11.69 -6.41
C VAL A 85 10.82 10.30 -6.14
N GLY A 86 11.75 9.84 -6.96
CA GLY A 86 12.33 8.51 -6.85
C GLY A 86 13.33 8.20 -7.96
N ASP A 87 14.06 7.09 -7.83
CA ASP A 87 14.85 6.57 -8.94
C ASP A 87 13.95 5.94 -10.03
N ALA A 88 14.51 5.74 -11.22
CA ALA A 88 13.74 5.22 -12.37
C ALA A 88 13.06 3.86 -12.11
N ARG A 89 13.71 2.97 -11.34
CA ARG A 89 13.16 1.64 -11.05
C ARG A 89 12.02 1.75 -10.03
N SER A 90 12.23 2.51 -8.96
CA SER A 90 11.22 2.75 -7.91
C SER A 90 9.99 3.45 -8.47
N THR A 91 10.18 4.48 -9.29
CA THR A 91 9.09 5.18 -9.97
C THR A 91 8.34 4.27 -10.94
N SER A 92 9.05 3.47 -11.75
CA SER A 92 8.39 2.51 -12.67
C SER A 92 7.54 1.47 -11.92
N GLN A 93 8.03 0.96 -10.79
CA GLN A 93 7.29 0.02 -9.95
C GLN A 93 6.09 0.67 -9.27
N ALA A 94 6.23 1.89 -8.77
CA ALA A 94 5.14 2.67 -8.19
C ALA A 94 4.01 2.89 -9.21
N LEU A 95 4.34 3.32 -10.43
CA LEU A 95 3.36 3.51 -11.50
C LEU A 95 2.67 2.20 -11.88
N ARG A 96 3.43 1.10 -11.99
CA ARG A 96 2.86 -0.23 -12.29
C ARG A 96 1.91 -0.71 -11.19
N LEU A 97 2.30 -0.54 -9.92
CA LEU A 97 1.46 -0.84 -8.76
C LEU A 97 0.17 -0.02 -8.81
N MET A 98 0.28 1.31 -8.99
CA MET A 98 -0.87 2.21 -9.03
C MET A 98 -1.81 1.92 -10.20
N ARG A 99 -1.29 1.43 -11.33
CA ARG A 99 -2.13 1.01 -12.44
C ARG A 99 -2.98 -0.21 -12.08
N PHE A 100 -2.44 -1.21 -11.37
CA PHE A 100 -3.26 -2.33 -10.90
C PHE A 100 -4.36 -1.86 -9.94
N THR A 101 -4.09 -0.90 -9.07
CA THR A 101 -5.06 -0.42 -8.08
C THR A 101 -6.11 0.52 -8.66
N LEU A 102 -5.79 1.32 -9.68
CA LEU A 102 -6.72 2.27 -10.28
C LEU A 102 -7.44 1.75 -11.53
N PHE A 103 -6.75 0.96 -12.35
CA PHE A 103 -7.22 0.56 -13.68
C PHE A 103 -7.29 -0.96 -13.86
N GLY A 104 -6.77 -1.74 -12.92
CA GLY A 104 -6.76 -3.19 -13.02
C GLY A 104 -5.83 -3.71 -14.14
N PRO A 105 -6.08 -4.95 -14.63
CA PRO A 105 -5.20 -5.62 -15.56
C PRO A 105 -5.39 -5.16 -17.01
N THR A 106 -4.34 -5.28 -17.82
CA THR A 106 -4.42 -5.03 -19.27
C THR A 106 -4.94 -6.25 -20.01
N ARG A 107 -5.38 -6.05 -21.26
CA ARG A 107 -5.73 -7.17 -22.16
C ARG A 107 -4.59 -8.18 -22.30
N THR A 108 -3.36 -7.72 -22.48
CA THR A 108 -2.18 -8.61 -22.60
C THR A 108 -1.95 -9.44 -21.34
N GLU A 109 -2.14 -8.86 -20.16
CA GLU A 109 -2.02 -9.60 -18.90
C GLU A 109 -3.12 -10.66 -18.77
N LEU A 110 -4.38 -10.29 -19.04
CA LEU A 110 -5.51 -11.23 -19.05
C LEU A 110 -5.33 -12.36 -20.07
N ASP A 111 -4.77 -12.05 -21.25
CA ASP A 111 -4.41 -13.06 -22.26
C ASP A 111 -3.33 -14.02 -21.74
N ASN A 112 -2.29 -13.48 -21.10
CA ASN A 112 -1.20 -14.27 -20.52
C ASN A 112 -1.68 -15.17 -19.37
N TRP A 113 -2.65 -14.70 -18.58
CA TRP A 113 -3.28 -15.48 -17.51
C TRP A 113 -4.35 -16.43 -18.02
N GLN A 114 -4.63 -16.43 -19.32
CA GLN A 114 -5.63 -17.27 -19.96
C GLN A 114 -7.05 -17.03 -19.41
N THR A 115 -7.36 -15.79 -19.04
CA THR A 115 -8.70 -15.37 -18.64
C THR A 115 -9.69 -15.58 -19.78
N GLU A 116 -10.88 -16.08 -19.44
CA GLU A 116 -11.96 -16.33 -20.40
C GLU A 116 -12.30 -15.06 -21.20
N ALA A 117 -12.58 -15.21 -22.51
CA ALA A 117 -12.85 -14.08 -23.40
C ALA A 117 -14.00 -13.19 -22.92
N ALA A 118 -15.12 -13.77 -22.49
CA ALA A 118 -16.27 -13.03 -22.01
C ALA A 118 -15.95 -12.22 -20.74
N LEU A 119 -15.30 -12.86 -19.76
CA LEU A 119 -14.90 -12.22 -18.50
C LEU A 119 -13.90 -11.08 -18.73
N LYS A 120 -12.93 -11.30 -19.61
CA LYS A 120 -11.94 -10.29 -20.02
C LYS A 120 -12.60 -9.07 -20.66
N ASP A 121 -13.55 -9.26 -21.56
CA ASP A 121 -14.25 -8.17 -22.22
C ASP A 121 -15.13 -7.39 -21.22
N GLU A 122 -15.80 -8.08 -20.30
CA GLU A 122 -16.56 -7.47 -19.21
C GLU A 122 -15.66 -6.61 -18.32
N TRP A 123 -14.55 -7.16 -17.83
CA TRP A 123 -13.66 -6.47 -16.89
C TRP A 123 -12.98 -5.25 -17.51
N LEU A 124 -12.52 -5.36 -18.75
CA LEU A 124 -11.95 -4.23 -19.47
C LEU A 124 -13.00 -3.15 -19.73
N GLY A 125 -14.25 -3.53 -20.03
CA GLY A 125 -15.36 -2.60 -20.17
C GLY A 125 -15.69 -1.88 -18.86
N VAL A 126 -15.72 -2.60 -17.73
CA VAL A 126 -15.93 -2.00 -16.40
C VAL A 126 -14.78 -1.08 -16.03
N SER A 127 -13.53 -1.49 -16.25
CA SER A 127 -12.35 -0.67 -16.02
C SER A 127 -12.39 0.64 -16.83
N GLU A 128 -12.68 0.57 -18.13
CA GLU A 128 -12.80 1.78 -18.97
C GLU A 128 -13.96 2.68 -18.56
N ALA A 129 -15.09 2.10 -18.12
CA ALA A 129 -16.25 2.86 -17.65
C ALA A 129 -15.98 3.60 -16.33
N LEU A 130 -15.23 3.00 -15.41
CA LEU A 130 -14.91 3.52 -14.08
C LEU A 130 -13.59 4.29 -14.02
N ALA A 131 -12.78 4.25 -15.08
CA ALA A 131 -11.49 4.91 -15.14
C ALA A 131 -11.62 6.42 -14.87
N ILE A 132 -10.54 6.99 -14.34
CA ILE A 132 -10.39 8.43 -14.19
C ILE A 132 -10.30 9.06 -15.60
N LYS A 133 -11.18 10.02 -15.88
CA LYS A 133 -11.30 10.67 -17.19
C LYS A 133 -11.15 12.19 -17.12
N ASP A 134 -10.70 12.78 -18.21
CA ASP A 134 -10.64 14.24 -18.38
C ASP A 134 -12.01 14.84 -18.79
N ASP A 135 -12.06 16.17 -18.93
CA ASP A 135 -13.26 16.90 -19.34
C ASP A 135 -13.79 16.50 -20.73
N ALA A 136 -12.99 15.80 -21.53
CA ALA A 136 -13.34 15.27 -22.85
C ALA A 136 -13.72 13.78 -22.82
N ASP A 137 -13.96 13.21 -21.63
CA ASP A 137 -14.31 11.81 -21.38
C ASP A 137 -13.22 10.81 -21.82
N ARG A 138 -11.95 11.26 -21.87
CA ARG A 138 -10.81 10.40 -22.20
C ARG A 138 -10.15 9.90 -20.93
N VAL A 139 -9.80 8.62 -20.89
CA VAL A 139 -9.06 8.02 -19.77
C VAL A 139 -7.73 8.73 -19.59
N ILE A 140 -7.43 9.17 -18.37
CA ILE A 140 -6.15 9.77 -17.99
C ILE A 140 -5.15 8.64 -17.75
N PRO A 141 -4.03 8.56 -18.49
CA PRO A 141 -2.97 7.58 -18.25
C PRO A 141 -2.42 7.69 -16.82
N ILE A 142 -1.90 6.58 -16.28
CA ILE A 142 -1.40 6.56 -14.90
C ILE A 142 -0.27 7.58 -14.71
N GLU A 143 0.63 7.69 -15.69
CA GLU A 143 1.75 8.61 -15.70
C GLU A 143 1.29 10.07 -15.68
N ASP A 144 0.13 10.35 -16.27
CA ASP A 144 -0.43 11.69 -16.33
C ASP A 144 -1.05 12.15 -15.01
N LEU A 145 -1.22 11.26 -14.02
CA LEU A 145 -1.61 11.65 -12.65
C LEU A 145 -0.43 12.22 -11.83
N PHE A 146 0.80 12.05 -12.32
CA PHE A 146 2.03 12.42 -11.60
C PHE A 146 2.89 13.41 -12.39
N ASN A 147 3.68 14.21 -11.66
CA ASN A 147 4.90 14.81 -12.18
C ASN A 147 6.08 13.93 -11.75
N LEU A 148 6.74 13.26 -12.69
CA LEU A 148 7.89 12.41 -12.34
C LEU A 148 9.13 13.27 -12.11
N VAL A 149 9.71 13.17 -10.92
CA VAL A 149 10.86 13.99 -10.50
C VAL A 149 12.03 13.06 -10.15
N PRO A 150 12.92 12.75 -11.11
CA PRO A 150 14.07 11.89 -10.84
C PRO A 150 15.14 12.63 -10.01
N PHE A 151 15.98 11.87 -9.32
CA PHE A 151 17.22 12.40 -8.76
C PHE A 151 18.28 12.55 -9.86
N GLU A 152 18.68 13.78 -10.16
CA GLU A 152 19.77 14.10 -11.06
C GLU A 152 21.00 14.52 -10.25
N ASN A 153 22.12 13.79 -10.39
CA ASN A 153 23.32 13.98 -9.58
C ASN A 153 23.05 13.98 -8.06
N GLY A 154 22.07 13.18 -7.63
CA GLY A 154 21.68 13.06 -6.22
C GLY A 154 20.66 14.11 -5.73
N ILE A 155 20.19 15.01 -6.60
CA ILE A 155 19.24 16.07 -6.25
C ILE A 155 17.96 15.94 -7.08
N ALA A 156 16.80 16.01 -6.43
CA ALA A 156 15.49 16.12 -7.06
C ALA A 156 14.88 17.49 -6.71
N VAL A 157 14.30 18.19 -7.69
CA VAL A 157 13.65 19.50 -7.45
C VAL A 157 12.17 19.35 -7.70
N ALA A 158 11.37 19.49 -6.64
CA ALA A 158 9.92 19.33 -6.66
C ALA A 158 9.28 20.56 -6.02
N GLY A 159 8.58 21.35 -6.83
CA GLY A 159 8.02 22.63 -6.38
C GLY A 159 9.13 23.59 -5.94
N ASP A 160 8.96 24.18 -4.75
CA ASP A 160 9.92 25.10 -4.14
C ASP A 160 11.04 24.41 -3.35
N PHE A 161 11.03 23.08 -3.30
CA PHE A 161 11.99 22.27 -2.55
C PHE A 161 13.03 21.57 -3.43
N ALA A 162 14.27 21.59 -2.96
CA ALA A 162 15.34 20.73 -3.47
C ALA A 162 15.63 19.62 -2.45
N ILE A 163 15.57 18.36 -2.90
CA ILE A 163 15.75 17.16 -2.08
C ILE A 163 17.06 16.52 -2.51
N GLU A 164 18.10 16.62 -1.68
CA GLU A 164 19.41 16.00 -1.92
C GLU A 164 19.53 14.71 -1.11
N ARG A 165 19.89 13.60 -1.78
CA ARG A 165 20.23 12.34 -1.11
C ARG A 165 21.58 12.47 -0.40
N LYS A 166 21.59 12.23 0.91
CA LYS A 166 22.81 12.19 1.74
C LYS A 166 23.22 10.76 2.09
N GLY A 167 22.29 9.82 2.05
CA GLY A 167 22.50 8.39 2.28
C GLY A 167 21.25 7.59 1.94
N VAL A 168 21.24 6.30 2.31
CA VAL A 168 20.04 5.45 2.20
C VAL A 168 18.97 6.00 3.13
N ASP A 169 17.81 6.38 2.57
CA ASP A 169 16.68 6.96 3.30
C ASP A 169 17.01 8.19 4.15
N SER A 170 18.03 8.95 3.72
CA SER A 170 18.55 10.10 4.45
C SER A 170 18.75 11.27 3.48
N TYR A 171 18.07 12.38 3.74
CA TYR A 171 17.89 13.49 2.79
C TYR A 171 18.14 14.85 3.44
N LEU A 172 18.74 15.76 2.67
CA LEU A 172 18.73 17.19 2.97
C LEU A 172 17.66 17.85 2.11
N VAL A 173 16.71 18.54 2.74
CA VAL A 173 15.61 19.23 2.07
C VAL A 173 15.82 20.73 2.23
N SER A 174 16.06 21.39 1.11
CA SER A 174 16.36 22.82 1.04
C SER A 174 15.18 23.59 0.45
N SER A 175 14.84 24.71 1.09
CA SER A 175 13.84 25.69 0.65
C SER A 175 14.40 27.10 0.80
N GLN A 176 13.68 28.13 0.35
CA GLN A 176 14.07 29.52 0.64
C GLN A 176 13.96 29.88 2.14
N GLY A 177 13.21 29.09 2.92
CA GLY A 177 13.08 29.23 4.37
C GLY A 177 14.25 28.64 5.17
N GLY A 178 15.06 27.79 4.55
CA GLY A 178 16.17 27.08 5.19
C GLY A 178 16.24 25.61 4.80
N ASP A 179 17.16 24.90 5.45
CA ASP A 179 17.43 23.49 5.22
C ASP A 179 16.97 22.65 6.41
N VAL A 180 16.37 21.49 6.14
CA VAL A 180 16.05 20.47 7.15
C VAL A 180 16.58 19.10 6.74
N TYR A 181 16.97 18.32 7.73
CA TYR A 181 17.46 16.95 7.53
C TYR A 181 16.36 15.96 7.83
N VAL A 182 16.09 15.06 6.89
CA VAL A 182 15.10 13.99 7.01
C VAL A 182 15.83 12.66 7.04
N ASP A 183 15.63 11.88 8.10
CA ASP A 183 16.16 10.53 8.22
C ASP A 183 15.04 9.54 8.57
N LEU A 184 14.78 8.57 7.70
CA LEU A 184 13.80 7.50 7.97
C LEU A 184 14.41 6.32 8.74
N ASN A 185 15.74 6.30 8.93
CA ASN A 185 16.43 5.25 9.68
C ASN A 185 16.24 5.41 11.20
N ASP A 186 15.79 6.58 11.66
CA ASP A 186 15.49 6.84 13.08
C ASP A 186 14.42 5.90 13.64
N ASP A 187 13.52 5.40 12.79
CA ASP A 187 12.49 4.45 13.20
C ASP A 187 13.01 3.02 13.05
N SER A 188 13.34 2.34 14.14
CA SER A 188 13.78 0.94 14.10
C SER A 188 12.65 -0.04 13.76
N GLU A 189 11.41 0.35 14.03
CA GLU A 189 10.21 -0.47 13.80
C GLU A 189 9.08 0.34 13.18
N VAL A 190 8.33 -0.30 12.28
CA VAL A 190 7.09 0.24 11.72
C VAL A 190 5.94 -0.36 12.52
N THR A 191 5.14 0.49 13.16
CA THR A 191 4.00 0.07 13.99
C THR A 191 2.72 0.77 13.55
N PRO A 192 1.53 0.22 13.86
CA PRO A 192 0.26 0.85 13.51
C PRO A 192 0.17 2.31 13.97
N PRO A 193 -0.37 3.23 13.15
CA PRO A 193 -0.54 4.64 13.52
C PRO A 193 -1.75 4.88 14.46
N TYR A 194 -2.26 3.82 15.11
CA TYR A 194 -3.42 3.83 16.01
C TYR A 194 -3.17 2.88 17.19
N PRO A 195 -3.86 3.10 18.33
CA PRO A 195 -3.72 2.22 19.48
C PRO A 195 -4.24 0.81 19.16
N LEU A 196 -3.39 -0.19 19.34
CA LEU A 196 -3.77 -1.60 19.25
C LEU A 196 -3.93 -2.19 20.65
N ALA A 197 -5.16 -2.58 21.00
CA ALA A 197 -5.43 -3.22 22.28
C ALA A 197 -5.03 -4.70 22.25
N ILE A 198 -4.22 -5.14 23.22
CA ILE A 198 -3.99 -6.56 23.50
C ILE A 198 -5.13 -7.04 24.39
N ASP A 199 -6.07 -7.78 23.80
CA ASP A 199 -7.27 -8.26 24.47
C ASP A 199 -7.37 -9.79 24.50
N TYR A 200 -6.29 -10.49 24.13
CA TYR A 200 -6.19 -11.93 24.27
C TYR A 200 -6.36 -12.36 25.74
N VAL A 201 -7.39 -13.17 25.96
CA VAL A 201 -7.59 -13.91 27.21
C VAL A 201 -7.32 -15.39 26.91
N PRO A 202 -6.33 -16.02 27.57
CA PRO A 202 -6.06 -17.44 27.38
C PRO A 202 -7.32 -18.30 27.55
N GLY A 203 -7.78 -18.87 26.44
CA GLY A 203 -8.93 -19.76 26.36
C GLY A 203 -8.51 -21.22 26.15
N GLY A 204 -9.46 -22.14 26.28
CA GLY A 204 -9.27 -23.52 25.81
C GLY A 204 -9.21 -23.59 24.28
N LEU A 205 -8.96 -24.79 23.74
CA LEU A 205 -8.93 -25.04 22.29
C LEU A 205 -10.26 -24.63 21.64
N ALA A 206 -10.21 -23.66 20.73
CA ALA A 206 -11.33 -23.28 19.87
C ALA A 206 -11.48 -24.31 18.74
N LYS A 207 -12.67 -24.91 18.61
CA LYS A 207 -12.99 -25.82 17.48
C LYS A 207 -13.46 -25.08 16.25
N LEU A 208 -14.21 -24.01 16.45
CA LEU A 208 -14.68 -23.10 15.41
C LEU A 208 -14.86 -21.74 16.07
N GLY A 209 -14.31 -20.68 15.47
CA GLY A 209 -14.39 -19.32 15.98
C GLY A 209 -14.05 -18.30 14.91
N ILE A 210 -14.45 -17.05 15.12
CA ILE A 210 -14.07 -15.93 14.26
C ILE A 210 -13.47 -14.87 15.17
N GLU A 211 -12.25 -14.46 14.86
CA GLU A 211 -11.61 -13.29 15.46
C GLU A 211 -11.71 -12.12 14.49
N VAL A 212 -12.17 -10.98 15.00
CA VAL A 212 -12.26 -9.74 14.21
C VAL A 212 -10.94 -8.98 14.42
N LEU A 213 -10.12 -8.93 13.37
CA LEU A 213 -8.84 -8.22 13.41
C LEU A 213 -9.06 -6.70 13.28
N GLY A 214 -10.01 -6.31 12.44
CA GLY A 214 -10.50 -4.94 12.32
C GLY A 214 -11.83 -4.88 11.56
N GLY A 215 -12.40 -3.68 11.50
CA GLY A 215 -13.74 -3.48 10.92
C GLY A 215 -13.97 -2.09 10.31
N ALA A 216 -12.90 -1.31 10.15
CA ALA A 216 -12.97 0.05 9.63
C ALA A 216 -12.41 0.13 8.20
N SER A 217 -12.49 1.31 7.58
CA SER A 217 -11.90 1.57 6.26
C SER A 217 -10.46 2.08 6.37
N GLY A 218 -9.70 2.04 5.27
CA GLY A 218 -8.38 2.70 5.20
C GLY A 218 -8.39 4.22 5.42
N PHE A 219 -9.55 4.87 5.44
CA PHE A 219 -9.71 6.29 5.78
C PHE A 219 -10.03 6.54 7.27
N SER A 220 -10.32 5.50 8.04
CA SER A 220 -10.69 5.63 9.46
C SER A 220 -9.45 5.86 10.31
N THR A 221 -9.38 6.96 11.07
CA THR A 221 -8.11 7.42 11.67
C THR A 221 -7.63 6.62 12.87
N GLU A 222 -8.53 5.97 13.61
CA GLU A 222 -8.21 5.34 14.91
C GLU A 222 -8.44 3.82 14.94
N GLU A 223 -8.97 3.23 13.86
CA GLU A 223 -9.43 1.84 13.86
C GLU A 223 -8.76 1.06 12.73
N PRO A 224 -8.41 -0.23 12.95
CA PRO A 224 -7.79 -1.06 11.92
C PRO A 224 -8.75 -1.38 10.79
N CYS A 225 -8.18 -1.60 9.61
CA CYS A 225 -8.92 -2.01 8.43
C CYS A 225 -9.62 -3.35 8.61
N SER A 226 -10.68 -3.56 7.82
CA SER A 226 -11.52 -4.74 7.93
C SER A 226 -10.77 -6.02 7.58
N GLY A 227 -10.77 -6.98 8.50
CA GLY A 227 -10.16 -8.29 8.29
C GLY A 227 -10.55 -9.26 9.40
N LEU A 228 -10.62 -10.55 9.07
CA LEU A 228 -11.09 -11.59 9.98
C LEU A 228 -10.11 -12.77 10.00
N ALA A 229 -10.04 -13.47 11.12
CA ALA A 229 -9.35 -14.75 11.22
C ALA A 229 -10.36 -15.83 11.67
N LEU A 230 -10.70 -16.74 10.75
CA LEU A 230 -11.58 -17.87 11.01
C LEU A 230 -10.74 -19.04 11.57
N CYS A 231 -11.01 -19.43 12.81
CA CYS A 231 -10.40 -20.58 13.45
C CYS A 231 -11.21 -21.85 13.15
N TYR A 232 -10.53 -22.92 12.74
CA TYR A 232 -11.08 -24.28 12.73
C TYR A 232 -10.07 -25.26 13.33
N ASN A 233 -10.43 -25.88 14.45
CA ASN A 233 -9.58 -26.81 15.22
C ASN A 233 -8.15 -26.30 15.52
N GLY A 234 -7.98 -25.00 15.72
CA GLY A 234 -6.70 -24.38 16.05
C GLY A 234 -5.87 -23.88 14.86
N ASP A 235 -6.27 -24.22 13.63
CA ASP A 235 -5.75 -23.62 12.40
C ASP A 235 -6.61 -22.41 12.01
N TYR A 236 -6.01 -21.45 11.32
CA TYR A 236 -6.66 -20.19 10.96
C TYR A 236 -6.62 -19.94 9.45
N LEU A 237 -7.78 -19.56 8.92
CA LEU A 237 -7.96 -18.96 7.61
C LEU A 237 -8.14 -17.45 7.79
N LEU A 238 -7.33 -16.63 7.13
CA LEU A 238 -7.57 -15.19 7.05
C LEU A 238 -8.65 -14.88 6.02
N ILE A 239 -9.54 -13.94 6.30
CA ILE A 239 -10.35 -13.26 5.30
C ILE A 239 -9.72 -11.87 5.14
N ASP A 240 -9.00 -11.71 4.03
CA ASP A 240 -8.05 -10.63 3.74
C ASP A 240 -6.83 -10.55 4.68
N SER A 241 -5.75 -9.95 4.19
CA SER A 241 -4.52 -9.68 4.95
C SER A 241 -4.44 -8.19 5.23
N ILE A 242 -4.76 -7.80 6.47
CA ILE A 242 -4.74 -6.40 6.86
C ILE A 242 -3.32 -5.88 7.08
N PRO A 243 -3.08 -4.57 6.92
CA PRO A 243 -1.85 -3.93 7.38
C PRO A 243 -1.51 -4.28 8.83
N PHE A 244 -0.21 -4.40 9.12
CA PHE A 244 0.29 -4.77 10.46
C PHE A 244 -0.24 -6.12 10.98
N LEU A 245 -0.38 -7.10 10.07
CA LEU A 245 -0.93 -8.42 10.38
C LEU A 245 -0.26 -9.07 11.60
N ASP A 246 1.07 -9.04 11.70
CA ASP A 246 1.80 -9.67 12.80
C ASP A 246 1.40 -9.09 14.17
N GLN A 247 1.28 -7.75 14.25
CA GLN A 247 0.85 -7.06 15.45
C GLN A 247 -0.59 -7.41 15.81
N HIS A 248 -1.49 -7.45 14.81
CA HIS A 248 -2.90 -7.80 15.01
C HIS A 248 -3.11 -9.25 15.46
N LEU A 249 -2.39 -10.20 14.86
CA LEU A 249 -2.43 -11.60 15.28
C LEU A 249 -1.87 -11.77 16.69
N PHE A 250 -0.75 -11.11 17.00
CA PHE A 250 -0.14 -11.14 18.32
C PHE A 250 -1.09 -10.59 19.40
N ALA A 251 -1.76 -9.46 19.13
CA ALA A 251 -2.73 -8.87 20.05
C ALA A 251 -3.88 -9.82 20.42
N ARG A 252 -4.17 -10.79 19.52
CA ARG A 252 -5.24 -11.80 19.64
C ARG A 252 -4.69 -13.16 20.10
N GLY A 253 -3.41 -13.25 20.43
CA GLY A 253 -2.75 -14.49 20.86
C GLY A 253 -2.68 -15.55 19.76
N ILE A 254 -2.80 -15.15 18.49
CA ILE A 254 -2.70 -16.03 17.33
C ILE A 254 -1.25 -16.00 16.85
N SER A 255 -0.63 -17.17 16.74
CA SER A 255 0.67 -17.27 16.07
C SER A 255 0.46 -17.20 14.56
N LYS A 256 1.21 -16.35 13.86
CA LYS A 256 1.22 -16.31 12.38
C LYS A 256 1.44 -17.69 11.75
N ASN A 257 2.20 -18.58 12.39
CA ASN A 257 2.41 -19.95 11.91
C ASN A 257 1.14 -20.84 11.94
N GLN A 258 0.06 -20.42 12.58
CA GLN A 258 -1.25 -21.10 12.56
C GLN A 258 -2.09 -20.69 11.35
N ILE A 259 -1.66 -19.68 10.58
CA ILE A 259 -2.31 -19.31 9.34
C ILE A 259 -1.97 -20.36 8.28
N SER A 260 -2.98 -21.08 7.80
CA SER A 260 -2.81 -22.06 6.72
C SER A 260 -3.18 -21.48 5.36
N ALA A 261 -4.14 -20.55 5.34
CA ALA A 261 -4.72 -20.02 4.13
C ALA A 261 -5.21 -18.58 4.31
N ILE A 262 -5.42 -17.90 3.19
CA ILE A 262 -6.11 -16.61 3.10
C ILE A 262 -7.18 -16.68 2.02
N PHE A 263 -8.39 -16.26 2.34
CA PHE A 263 -9.41 -15.89 1.38
C PHE A 263 -9.23 -14.41 1.02
N LEU A 264 -8.68 -14.15 -0.17
CA LEU A 264 -8.38 -12.79 -0.62
C LEU A 264 -9.55 -12.27 -1.46
N THR A 265 -10.26 -11.28 -0.93
CA THR A 265 -11.48 -10.74 -1.55
C THR A 265 -11.16 -9.82 -2.72
N HIS A 266 -10.17 -8.93 -2.55
CA HIS A 266 -9.71 -7.97 -3.56
C HIS A 266 -8.32 -7.42 -3.19
N LEU A 267 -7.86 -6.41 -3.92
CA LEU A 267 -6.44 -6.03 -3.98
C LEU A 267 -6.08 -4.70 -3.34
N HIS A 268 -7.02 -4.01 -2.70
CA HIS A 268 -6.69 -2.74 -2.06
C HIS A 268 -5.67 -2.95 -0.93
N ASP A 269 -4.82 -1.95 -0.70
CA ASP A 269 -3.72 -2.01 0.28
C ASP A 269 -4.19 -2.39 1.69
N ASP A 270 -5.43 -2.07 2.07
CA ASP A 270 -6.03 -2.41 3.35
C ASP A 270 -6.49 -3.88 3.48
N HIS A 271 -6.50 -4.63 2.38
CA HIS A 271 -6.92 -6.04 2.33
C HIS A 271 -5.83 -6.98 1.79
N CYS A 272 -4.78 -6.45 1.15
CA CYS A 272 -3.77 -7.22 0.42
C CYS A 272 -2.35 -7.03 1.00
N ALA A 273 -2.20 -6.76 2.29
CA ALA A 273 -0.91 -6.61 2.97
C ALA A 273 -0.28 -7.99 3.28
N MET A 274 0.04 -8.75 2.23
CA MET A 274 0.43 -10.17 2.32
C MET A 274 1.93 -10.41 2.54
N PHE A 275 2.77 -9.38 2.59
CA PHE A 275 4.22 -9.54 2.78
C PHE A 275 4.59 -10.36 4.04
N PRO A 276 3.96 -10.16 5.23
CA PRO A 276 4.25 -10.99 6.41
C PRO A 276 4.04 -12.49 6.19
N LEU A 277 3.13 -12.87 5.28
CA LEU A 277 2.85 -14.27 4.97
C LEU A 277 3.98 -14.91 4.15
N MET A 278 4.75 -14.13 3.39
CA MET A 278 5.91 -14.62 2.64
C MET A 278 7.06 -15.04 3.55
N GLU A 279 7.14 -14.48 4.75
CA GLU A 279 8.19 -14.76 5.73
C GLU A 279 7.96 -16.08 6.50
N MET A 280 6.83 -16.74 6.25
CA MET A 280 6.47 -17.98 6.91
C MET A 280 7.33 -19.16 6.39
N PRO A 281 7.60 -20.17 7.22
CA PRO A 281 8.43 -21.32 6.83
C PRO A 281 7.71 -22.28 5.87
N HIS A 282 6.42 -22.06 5.62
CA HIS A 282 5.57 -22.81 4.71
C HIS A 282 4.86 -21.87 3.75
N ARG A 283 4.38 -22.43 2.63
CA ARG A 283 3.56 -21.70 1.68
C ARG A 283 2.16 -21.50 2.22
N VAL A 284 1.58 -20.34 1.95
CA VAL A 284 0.21 -20.03 2.34
C VAL A 284 -0.71 -20.24 1.15
N GLU A 285 -1.81 -20.95 1.35
CA GLU A 285 -2.85 -21.11 0.34
C GLU A 285 -3.61 -19.80 0.15
N VAL A 286 -3.77 -19.35 -1.09
CA VAL A 286 -4.53 -18.14 -1.43
C VAL A 286 -5.78 -18.56 -2.18
N ILE A 287 -6.92 -18.47 -1.50
CA ILE A 287 -8.24 -18.77 -2.02
C ILE A 287 -8.80 -17.51 -2.66
N THR A 288 -8.78 -17.46 -4.00
CA THR A 288 -9.27 -16.30 -4.77
C THR A 288 -9.40 -16.64 -6.26
N THR A 289 -9.80 -15.69 -7.10
CA THR A 289 -9.82 -15.87 -8.56
C THR A 289 -8.40 -15.83 -9.14
N LEU A 290 -8.20 -16.40 -10.33
CA LEU A 290 -6.88 -16.44 -10.97
C LEU A 290 -6.31 -15.04 -11.20
N GLU A 291 -7.16 -14.09 -11.57
CA GLU A 291 -6.78 -12.72 -11.89
C GLU A 291 -6.43 -11.92 -10.64
N ILE A 292 -7.21 -12.05 -9.56
CA ILE A 292 -6.88 -11.42 -8.27
C ILE A 292 -5.54 -11.97 -7.78
N PHE A 293 -5.33 -13.29 -7.83
CA PHE A 293 -4.07 -13.90 -7.44
C PHE A 293 -2.89 -13.33 -8.24
N ASN A 294 -2.98 -13.30 -9.57
CA ASN A 294 -1.88 -12.81 -10.41
C ASN A 294 -1.58 -11.33 -10.17
N MET A 295 -2.61 -10.49 -9.99
CA MET A 295 -2.41 -9.09 -9.65
C MET A 295 -1.82 -8.90 -8.25
N ALA A 296 -2.18 -9.73 -7.26
CA ALA A 296 -1.57 -9.69 -5.92
C ALA A 296 -0.06 -9.98 -6.00
N MET A 297 0.35 -10.99 -6.79
CA MET A 297 1.76 -11.33 -6.99
C MET A 297 2.53 -10.18 -7.67
N GLU A 298 1.91 -9.53 -8.66
CA GLU A 298 2.47 -8.36 -9.34
C GLU A 298 2.59 -7.16 -8.39
N LYS A 299 1.57 -6.92 -7.56
CA LYS A 299 1.52 -5.82 -6.59
C LYS A 299 2.61 -5.97 -5.52
N LEU A 300 2.72 -7.15 -4.90
CA LEU A 300 3.79 -7.49 -3.96
C LEU A 300 5.17 -7.40 -4.61
N GLY A 301 5.31 -7.91 -5.85
CA GLY A 301 6.55 -7.82 -6.61
C GLY A 301 6.99 -6.38 -6.85
N CYS A 302 6.06 -5.48 -7.19
CA CYS A 302 6.34 -4.05 -7.33
C CYS A 302 6.77 -3.42 -5.99
N GLY A 303 6.09 -3.76 -4.90
CA GLY A 303 6.41 -3.31 -3.54
C GLY A 303 7.83 -3.66 -3.13
N LEU A 304 8.16 -4.95 -3.18
CA LEU A 304 9.46 -5.53 -2.79
C LEU A 304 10.58 -5.30 -3.81
N GLY A 305 10.22 -4.95 -5.04
CA GLY A 305 11.12 -4.90 -6.18
C GLY A 305 11.56 -6.28 -6.69
N TRP A 306 10.75 -7.31 -6.44
CA TRP A 306 10.98 -8.70 -6.85
C TRP A 306 10.25 -9.04 -8.15
N SER A 307 10.62 -10.16 -8.78
CA SER A 307 9.82 -10.70 -9.88
C SER A 307 8.52 -11.33 -9.33
N PRO A 308 7.40 -11.24 -10.05
CA PRO A 308 6.15 -11.90 -9.63
C PRO A 308 6.31 -13.41 -9.47
N ASP A 309 7.17 -14.05 -10.26
CA ASP A 309 7.46 -15.49 -10.14
C ASP A 309 8.16 -15.82 -8.82
N THR A 310 9.09 -14.98 -8.37
CA THR A 310 9.71 -15.13 -7.05
C THR A 310 8.66 -15.01 -5.93
N VAL A 311 7.74 -14.06 -6.03
CA VAL A 311 6.66 -13.91 -5.04
C VAL A 311 5.76 -15.14 -5.01
N ARG A 312 5.42 -15.69 -6.18
CA ARG A 312 4.60 -16.92 -6.30
C ARG A 312 5.22 -18.13 -5.59
N GLU A 313 6.53 -18.18 -5.40
CA GLU A 313 7.16 -19.30 -4.68
C GLU A 313 6.72 -19.42 -3.21
N HIS A 314 6.08 -18.38 -2.65
CA HIS A 314 5.58 -18.33 -1.27
C HIS A 314 4.08 -18.67 -1.13
N PHE A 315 3.35 -18.79 -2.25
CA PHE A 315 1.90 -18.91 -2.24
C PHE A 315 1.40 -20.00 -3.18
N ASP A 316 0.38 -20.74 -2.76
CA ASP A 316 -0.30 -21.72 -3.61
C ASP A 316 -1.73 -21.23 -3.91
N LEU A 317 -2.10 -21.11 -5.19
CA LEU A 317 -3.44 -20.67 -5.60
C LEU A 317 -4.47 -21.79 -5.43
N ILE A 318 -5.49 -21.55 -4.61
CA ILE A 318 -6.73 -22.33 -4.59
C ILE A 318 -7.77 -21.53 -5.37
N LYS A 319 -7.85 -21.79 -6.68
CA LYS A 319 -8.72 -21.04 -7.59
C LYS A 319 -10.20 -21.28 -7.23
N VAL A 320 -10.95 -20.18 -7.08
CA VAL A 320 -12.41 -20.19 -6.92
C VAL A 320 -13.06 -19.20 -7.88
N GLU A 321 -14.31 -19.47 -8.27
CA GLU A 321 -15.16 -18.53 -9.00
C GLU A 321 -16.48 -18.27 -8.23
N PRO A 322 -17.11 -17.09 -8.38
CA PRO A 322 -18.39 -16.83 -7.75
C PRO A 322 -19.46 -17.87 -8.13
N GLY A 323 -19.96 -18.59 -7.12
CA GLY A 323 -20.94 -19.66 -7.31
C GLY A 323 -20.37 -21.08 -7.15
N ASP A 324 -19.04 -21.22 -7.09
CA ASP A 324 -18.40 -22.50 -6.82
C ASP A 324 -18.56 -22.93 -5.35
N THR A 325 -18.46 -24.24 -5.11
CA THR A 325 -18.30 -24.85 -3.79
C THR A 325 -17.03 -25.69 -3.80
N ILE A 326 -16.12 -25.44 -2.84
CA ILE A 326 -14.86 -26.18 -2.65
C ILE A 326 -15.10 -27.37 -1.73
#